data_AF-A0A8J8KL01-F1
#
_entry.id   AF-A0A8J8KL01-F1
#
_cell.length_a   1.000
_cell.length_b   1.000
_cell.length_c   1.000
_cell.angle_alpha   90.00
_cell.angle_beta   90.00
_cell.angle_gamma   90.00
#
_symmetry.space_group_name_H-M   'P 1'
#
loop_
_entity.id
_entity.type
_entity.pdbx_description
1 polymer ?
#
loop_
_entity_poly.entity_id
_entity_poly.type
_entity_poly.pdbx_seq_one_letter_code
_entity_poly.pdbx_strand_id
1 'polypeptide(L)'
;MGRVARAPMQWFLYVVGGLALVVSAAFGGFAPVKQAEPVLKVGEVNAGTPWNVKITSVRLVGSLEPQVRLKDPADHWLAVIAEVEITDVESRSDIRDIILVKDVPGILHDEFNGDGDEFAREVVVTSDGTRVTTLHPGLTEKVAFLWEVKPDTVPTQVEVQIMGKTHRKSSLTDLMEWLDLAPRAVLTAPVEDKRNG
;
A
#
# COMPACT_ATOMS: atom_id res chain seq x y z
N MET A 1 -61.57 26.82 -42.30
CA MET A 1 -61.64 26.53 -40.85
C MET A 1 -60.20 26.22 -40.41
N GLY A 2 -59.45 27.02 -39.67
CA GLY A 2 -59.80 28.00 -38.64
C GLY A 2 -59.66 27.37 -37.25
N ARG A 3 -58.44 27.33 -36.68
CA ARG A 3 -58.14 27.59 -35.25
C ARG A 3 -56.62 27.60 -34.98
N VAL A 4 -56.16 28.78 -34.59
CA VAL A 4 -54.89 29.07 -33.91
C VAL A 4 -55.06 28.80 -32.41
N ALA A 5 -54.05 28.24 -31.75
CA ALA A 5 -53.61 28.50 -30.35
C ALA A 5 -52.72 27.35 -29.89
N ARG A 6 -51.65 27.48 -29.10
CA ARG A 6 -50.92 28.58 -28.44
C ARG A 6 -49.63 27.89 -27.94
N ALA A 7 -48.46 28.50 -28.09
CA ALA A 7 -47.30 28.07 -27.31
C ALA A 7 -47.44 28.57 -25.85
N PRO A 8 -46.87 27.83 -24.89
CA PRO A 8 -46.19 28.49 -23.80
C PRO A 8 -44.73 28.00 -23.68
N MET A 9 -43.86 28.99 -23.84
CA MET A 9 -42.53 29.15 -23.25
C MET A 9 -42.42 28.55 -21.83
N GLN A 10 -41.24 28.00 -21.51
CA GLN A 10 -40.64 27.78 -20.17
C GLN A 10 -40.36 26.33 -19.77
N TRP A 11 -39.33 25.73 -20.38
CA TRP A 11 -38.31 24.94 -19.65
C TRP A 11 -37.04 24.82 -20.49
N PHE A 12 -36.33 25.95 -20.59
CA PHE A 12 -34.87 25.92 -20.56
C PHE A 12 -34.46 25.34 -19.20
N LEU A 13 -33.36 24.58 -19.18
CA LEU A 13 -32.70 23.95 -18.01
C LEU A 13 -33.10 22.50 -17.73
N TYR A 14 -32.53 21.54 -18.47
CA TYR A 14 -31.82 20.42 -17.83
C TYR A 14 -30.66 19.98 -18.72
N VAL A 15 -29.49 20.54 -18.38
CA VAL A 15 -28.17 20.03 -18.70
C VAL A 15 -28.07 18.63 -18.10
N VAL A 16 -27.89 17.60 -18.94
CA VAL A 16 -27.41 16.29 -18.48
C VAL A 16 -26.30 15.87 -19.42
N GLY A 17 -25.10 15.74 -18.84
CA GLY A 17 -23.86 15.47 -19.50
C GLY A 17 -23.83 14.07 -20.10
N GLY A 18 -23.33 14.00 -21.32
CA GLY A 18 -23.09 12.76 -22.04
C GLY A 18 -21.86 12.96 -22.92
N LEU A 19 -20.68 13.10 -22.30
CA LEU A 19 -19.43 13.10 -23.05
C LEU A 19 -19.14 11.63 -23.42
N ALA A 20 -19.50 11.24 -24.63
CA ALA A 20 -19.14 9.97 -25.21
C ALA A 20 -17.64 9.99 -25.57
N LEU A 21 -16.82 9.27 -24.82
CA LEU A 21 -15.46 8.91 -25.23
C LEU A 21 -15.46 7.46 -25.72
N VAL A 22 -15.66 7.28 -27.03
CA VAL A 22 -15.31 6.04 -27.73
C VAL A 22 -14.08 6.37 -28.56
N VAL A 23 -12.90 5.98 -28.07
CA VAL A 23 -11.66 6.02 -28.87
C VAL A 23 -11.46 4.63 -29.46
N SER A 24 -11.61 4.52 -30.77
CA SER A 24 -11.40 3.29 -31.53
C SER A 24 -9.91 2.95 -31.61
N ALA A 25 -9.49 1.87 -30.94
CA ALA A 25 -8.14 1.31 -31.09
C ALA A 25 -8.08 0.43 -32.35
N ALA A 26 -7.71 1.05 -33.47
CA ALA A 26 -7.42 0.36 -34.73
C ALA A 26 -5.91 0.02 -34.80
N PHE A 27 -5.61 -1.28 -34.60
CA PHE A 27 -4.44 -2.04 -35.07
C PHE A 27 -3.00 -1.67 -34.63
N GLY A 28 -2.31 -2.66 -34.06
CA GLY A 28 -0.97 -3.06 -34.52
C GLY A 28 0.21 -2.85 -33.57
N GLY A 29 0.56 -3.89 -32.80
CA GLY A 29 1.86 -4.01 -32.12
C GLY A 29 1.80 -3.79 -30.61
N PHE A 30 1.42 -4.82 -29.84
CA PHE A 30 1.41 -4.75 -28.39
C PHE A 30 2.84 -4.80 -27.83
N ALA A 31 3.51 -3.65 -27.80
CA ALA A 31 4.43 -3.41 -26.70
C ALA A 31 3.55 -3.30 -25.45
N PRO A 32 3.73 -4.15 -24.41
CA PRO A 32 3.03 -3.94 -23.15
C PRO A 32 3.48 -2.58 -22.63
N VAL A 33 2.61 -1.59 -22.73
CA VAL A 33 2.82 -0.30 -22.05
C VAL A 33 2.79 -0.65 -20.57
N LYS A 34 3.94 -0.55 -19.89
CA LYS A 34 4.01 -0.68 -18.44
C LYS A 34 3.15 0.44 -17.88
N GLN A 35 1.92 0.09 -17.50
CA GLN A 35 0.99 1.03 -16.90
C GLN A 35 1.63 1.53 -15.62
N ALA A 36 1.74 2.85 -15.47
CA ALA A 36 2.26 3.45 -14.25
C ALA A 36 1.44 2.95 -13.06
N GLU A 37 2.13 2.65 -11.97
CA GLU A 37 1.49 2.18 -10.75
C GLU A 37 0.50 3.24 -10.23
N PRO A 38 -0.72 2.85 -9.82
CA PRO A 38 -1.67 3.77 -9.22
C PRO A 38 -1.05 4.54 -8.05
N VAL A 39 -1.21 5.86 -8.05
CA VAL A 39 -0.78 6.72 -6.94
C VAL A 39 -1.94 6.91 -5.98
N LEU A 40 -1.74 6.58 -4.70
CA LEU A 40 -2.74 6.69 -3.64
C LEU A 40 -2.41 7.82 -2.66
N LYS A 41 -3.42 8.21 -1.87
CA LYS A 41 -3.22 9.06 -0.70
C LYS A 41 -3.28 8.23 0.58
N VAL A 42 -2.64 8.75 1.63
CA VAL A 42 -2.80 8.22 3.00
C VAL A 42 -4.30 8.21 3.35
N GLY A 43 -4.77 7.09 3.88
CA GLY A 43 -6.17 6.84 4.23
C GLY A 43 -7.00 6.20 3.13
N GLU A 44 -6.52 6.13 1.89
CA GLU A 44 -7.21 5.42 0.80
C GLU A 44 -6.97 3.92 0.87
N VAL A 45 -8.01 3.13 0.57
CA VAL A 45 -7.93 1.67 0.54
C VAL A 45 -7.42 1.22 -0.82
N ASN A 46 -6.31 0.49 -0.84
CA ASN A 46 -5.86 -0.29 -1.98
C ASN A 46 -6.49 -1.68 -1.93
N ALA A 47 -7.62 -1.84 -2.61
CA ALA A 47 -8.32 -3.11 -2.70
C ALA A 47 -7.66 -4.04 -3.72
N GLY A 48 -7.59 -5.34 -3.40
CA GLY A 48 -7.12 -6.36 -4.32
C GLY A 48 -6.67 -7.62 -3.59
N THR A 49 -6.26 -8.62 -4.35
CA THR A 49 -5.72 -9.86 -3.82
C THR A 49 -4.18 -9.85 -3.82
N PRO A 50 -3.52 -10.60 -2.92
CA PRO A 50 -4.09 -11.40 -1.82
C PRO A 50 -4.50 -10.60 -0.58
N TRP A 51 -4.29 -9.29 -0.54
CA TRP A 51 -4.62 -8.44 0.61
C TRP A 51 -5.18 -7.07 0.22
N ASN A 52 -6.12 -6.55 1.02
CA ASN A 52 -6.49 -5.14 1.03
C ASN A 52 -5.57 -4.39 2.00
N VAL A 53 -5.15 -3.19 1.63
CA VAL A 53 -4.22 -2.39 2.44
C VAL A 53 -4.67 -0.94 2.46
N LYS A 54 -4.66 -0.33 3.64
CA LYS A 54 -4.85 1.11 3.82
C LYS A 54 -3.77 1.67 4.71
N ILE A 55 -2.89 2.49 4.13
CA ILE A 55 -1.86 3.19 4.91
C ILE A 55 -2.52 4.31 5.69
N THR A 56 -2.34 4.30 7.01
CA THR A 56 -2.98 5.27 7.92
C THR A 56 -2.04 6.40 8.32
N SER A 57 -0.76 6.11 8.51
CA SER A 57 0.26 7.12 8.84
C SER A 57 1.67 6.54 8.70
N VAL A 58 2.66 7.41 8.58
CA VAL A 58 4.09 7.07 8.68
C VAL A 58 4.70 7.90 9.80
N ARG A 59 5.43 7.25 10.71
CA ARG A 59 5.95 7.88 11.92
C ARG A 59 7.40 7.52 12.15
N LEU A 60 8.17 8.46 12.67
CA LEU A 60 9.46 8.19 13.27
C LEU A 60 9.27 8.08 14.78
N VAL A 61 9.54 6.92 15.37
CA VAL A 61 9.35 6.65 16.79
C VAL A 61 10.68 6.22 17.44
N GLY A 62 10.78 6.43 18.74
CA GLY A 62 11.94 6.01 19.53
C GLY A 62 11.92 4.50 19.81
N SER A 63 12.50 4.09 20.94
CA SER A 63 12.49 2.70 21.36
C SER A 63 11.08 2.15 21.59
N LEU A 64 10.84 0.93 21.13
CA LEU A 64 9.61 0.14 21.34
C LEU A 64 9.89 -1.08 22.25
N GLU A 65 10.85 -0.95 23.15
CA GLU A 65 11.15 -1.98 24.12
C GLU A 65 10.05 -2.14 25.19
N PRO A 66 9.81 -3.37 25.70
CA PRO A 66 10.57 -4.60 25.43
C PRO A 66 10.12 -5.40 24.19
N GLN A 67 9.09 -4.95 23.46
CA GLN A 67 8.45 -5.72 22.39
C GLN A 67 9.38 -5.90 21.18
N VAL A 68 10.06 -4.82 20.79
CA VAL A 68 10.95 -4.79 19.63
C VAL A 68 12.22 -4.03 19.98
N ARG A 69 13.38 -4.63 19.71
CA ARG A 69 14.68 -4.07 20.05
C ARG A 69 15.38 -3.51 18.82
N LEU A 70 15.90 -2.30 18.99
CA LEU A 70 16.87 -1.71 18.07
C LEU A 70 18.20 -2.48 18.15
N LYS A 71 18.97 -2.49 17.06
CA LYS A 71 20.39 -2.93 17.06
C LYS A 71 21.22 -1.93 17.86
N ASP A 72 21.03 -0.63 17.62
CA ASP A 72 21.67 0.44 18.38
C ASP A 72 20.60 1.25 19.15
N PRO A 73 20.72 1.42 20.49
CA PRO A 73 19.80 2.24 21.26
C PRO A 73 19.68 3.71 20.80
N ALA A 74 20.64 4.22 20.02
CA ALA A 74 20.58 5.56 19.44
C ALA A 74 19.70 5.63 18.18
N ASP A 75 19.42 4.50 17.53
CA ASP A 75 18.61 4.44 16.31
C ASP A 75 17.12 4.70 16.60
N HIS A 76 16.34 4.80 15.52
CA HIS A 76 14.91 5.07 15.56
C HIS A 76 14.16 4.08 14.68
N TRP A 77 12.88 3.85 14.99
CA TRP A 77 11.99 3.10 14.13
C TRP A 77 11.26 4.06 13.19
N LEU A 78 11.37 3.82 11.89
CA LEU A 78 10.38 4.29 10.92
C LEU A 78 9.23 3.29 10.90
N ALA A 79 8.05 3.71 11.34
CA ALA A 79 6.85 2.91 11.40
C ALA A 79 5.86 3.33 10.30
N VAL A 80 5.57 2.43 9.36
CA VAL A 80 4.43 2.57 8.43
C VAL A 80 3.24 1.83 9.03
N ILE A 81 2.21 2.57 9.44
CA ILE A 81 1.03 2.00 10.10
C ILE A 81 -0.07 1.78 9.07
N ALA A 82 -0.57 0.56 8.96
CA ALA A 82 -1.58 0.17 7.99
C ALA A 82 -2.69 -0.68 8.59
N GLU A 83 -3.88 -0.57 8.01
CA GLU A 83 -4.95 -1.55 8.15
C GLU A 83 -4.79 -2.57 7.01
N VAL A 84 -4.65 -3.85 7.35
CA VAL A 84 -4.41 -4.95 6.42
C VAL A 84 -5.49 -6.01 6.61
N GLU A 85 -6.09 -6.44 5.52
CA GLU A 85 -7.05 -7.55 5.50
C GLU A 85 -6.59 -8.59 4.48
N ILE A 86 -6.43 -9.83 4.90
CA ILE A 86 -6.17 -10.94 3.98
C ILE A 86 -7.48 -11.31 3.27
N THR A 87 -7.47 -11.14 1.96
CA THR A 87 -8.61 -11.43 1.06
C THR A 87 -8.53 -12.82 0.45
N ASP A 88 -7.40 -13.49 0.59
CA ASP A 88 -7.23 -14.87 0.20
C ASP A 88 -7.96 -15.82 1.18
N VAL A 89 -8.20 -17.06 0.76
CA VAL A 89 -8.87 -18.09 1.59
C VAL A 89 -7.93 -18.69 2.64
N GLU A 90 -6.62 -18.53 2.47
CA GLU A 90 -5.58 -19.05 3.36
C GLU A 90 -4.90 -17.95 4.18
N SER A 91 -4.37 -18.34 5.34
CA SER A 91 -3.56 -17.43 6.16
C SER A 91 -2.21 -17.17 5.49
N ARG A 92 -1.68 -15.96 5.70
CA ARG A 92 -0.48 -15.47 5.01
C ARG A 92 0.63 -15.17 6.01
N SER A 93 1.81 -15.74 5.80
CA SER A 93 3.01 -15.52 6.61
C SER A 93 4.05 -14.61 5.94
N ASP A 94 3.86 -14.32 4.65
CA ASP A 94 4.65 -13.39 3.84
C ASP A 94 4.25 -11.93 4.08
N ILE A 95 3.90 -11.58 5.32
CA ILE A 95 3.34 -10.28 5.67
C ILE A 95 4.30 -9.13 5.38
N ARG A 96 5.61 -9.36 5.44
CA ARG A 96 6.65 -8.35 5.18
C ARG A 96 6.67 -7.91 3.71
N ASP A 97 6.14 -8.75 2.81
CA ASP A 97 6.03 -8.44 1.39
C ASP A 97 4.95 -7.40 1.10
N ILE A 98 4.01 -7.16 2.03
CA ILE A 98 2.83 -6.33 1.79
C ILE A 98 3.21 -4.86 1.55
N ILE A 99 4.18 -4.36 2.31
CA ILE A 99 4.61 -2.95 2.28
C ILE A 99 6.13 -2.89 2.20
N LEU A 100 6.61 -2.20 1.17
CA LEU A 100 8.01 -1.82 1.03
C LEU A 100 8.16 -0.30 1.10
N VAL A 101 9.33 0.16 1.49
CA VAL A 101 9.72 1.57 1.39
C VAL A 101 10.87 1.71 0.42
N LYS A 102 10.91 2.81 -0.33
CA LYS A 102 11.93 3.02 -1.36
C LYS A 102 12.81 4.22 -1.08
N ASP A 103 14.11 4.05 -1.31
CA ASP A 103 15.14 5.09 -1.29
C ASP A 103 15.09 5.97 -0.01
N VAL A 104 14.73 5.38 1.14
CA VAL A 104 14.64 6.12 2.40
C VAL A 104 16.04 6.29 2.99
N PRO A 105 16.50 7.54 3.17
CA PRO A 105 17.83 7.78 3.72
C PRO A 105 17.96 7.21 5.14
N GLY A 106 19.09 6.57 5.41
CA GLY A 106 19.47 6.15 6.76
C GLY A 106 18.82 4.85 7.24
N ILE A 107 17.99 4.17 6.43
CA ILE A 107 17.55 2.80 6.74
C ILE A 107 18.76 1.88 6.85
N LEU A 108 18.72 1.00 7.84
CA LEU A 108 19.73 -0.02 8.07
C LEU A 108 19.35 -1.33 7.40
N HIS A 109 20.31 -1.91 6.69
CA HIS A 109 20.21 -3.25 6.13
C HIS A 109 20.01 -4.31 7.22
N ASP A 110 19.12 -5.26 6.96
CA ASP A 110 18.93 -6.40 7.83
C ASP A 110 19.62 -7.65 7.31
N GLU A 111 20.90 -7.78 7.67
CA GLU A 111 21.75 -8.93 7.35
C GLU A 111 21.16 -10.29 7.77
N PHE A 112 20.28 -10.32 8.78
CA PHE A 112 19.72 -11.58 9.31
C PHE A 112 18.65 -12.19 8.42
N ASN A 113 17.82 -11.36 7.77
CA ASN A 113 16.72 -11.84 6.95
C ASN A 113 17.12 -12.04 5.48
N GLY A 114 18.28 -11.52 5.06
CA GLY A 114 18.77 -11.63 3.68
C GLY A 114 17.94 -10.81 2.68
N ASP A 115 17.03 -9.98 3.18
CA ASP A 115 16.17 -9.10 2.39
C ASP A 115 16.85 -7.75 2.16
N GLY A 116 16.44 -7.03 1.12
CA GLY A 116 16.87 -5.66 0.88
C GLY A 116 16.36 -4.67 1.93
N ASP A 117 16.95 -3.48 1.96
CA ASP A 117 16.61 -2.39 2.91
C ASP A 117 15.15 -1.93 2.77
N GLU A 118 14.52 -2.23 1.64
CA GLU A 118 13.12 -1.93 1.38
C GLU A 118 12.14 -2.73 2.24
N PHE A 119 12.54 -3.91 2.77
CA PHE A 119 11.68 -4.78 3.56
C PHE A 119 11.65 -4.35 5.02
N ALA A 120 10.45 -4.31 5.60
CA ALA A 120 10.29 -4.05 7.03
C ALA A 120 11.09 -5.09 7.81
N ARG A 121 11.79 -4.69 8.85
CA ARG A 121 12.51 -5.62 9.72
C ARG A 121 11.57 -6.37 10.65
N GLU A 122 10.58 -5.66 11.19
CA GLU A 122 9.61 -6.20 12.13
C GLU A 122 8.21 -5.74 11.72
N VAL A 123 7.22 -6.59 11.96
CA VAL A 123 5.80 -6.24 11.81
C VAL A 123 5.12 -6.52 13.13
N VAL A 124 4.42 -5.52 13.69
CA VAL A 124 3.78 -5.64 14.99
C VAL A 124 2.34 -5.17 14.96
N VAL A 125 1.50 -5.74 15.82
CA VAL A 125 0.14 -5.22 16.05
C VAL A 125 0.26 -3.90 16.80
N THR A 126 -0.43 -2.87 16.32
CA THR A 126 -0.32 -1.53 16.92
C THR A 126 -0.97 -1.38 18.30
N SER A 127 -1.84 -2.32 18.70
CA SER A 127 -2.54 -2.25 19.99
C SER A 127 -1.67 -2.66 21.17
N ASP A 128 -0.77 -3.63 20.99
CA ASP A 128 0.01 -4.24 22.07
C ASP A 128 1.50 -4.46 21.73
N GLY A 129 1.92 -4.17 20.49
CA GLY A 129 3.29 -4.34 20.02
C GLY A 129 3.68 -5.81 19.78
N THR A 130 2.72 -6.74 19.80
CA THR A 130 3.00 -8.16 19.54
C THR A 130 3.49 -8.35 18.11
N ARG A 131 4.58 -9.11 17.94
CA ARG A 131 5.12 -9.45 16.61
C ARG A 131 4.12 -10.29 15.84
N VAL A 132 3.81 -9.84 14.63
CA VAL A 132 2.98 -10.56 13.68
C VAL A 132 3.90 -11.39 12.81
N THR A 133 3.57 -12.67 12.64
CA THR A 133 4.24 -13.56 11.68
C THR A 133 3.25 -14.16 10.70
N THR A 134 1.95 -14.04 10.97
CA THR A 134 0.89 -14.56 10.12
C THR A 134 -0.36 -13.72 10.32
N LEU A 135 -1.07 -13.43 9.24
CA LEU A 135 -2.39 -12.80 9.25
C LEU A 135 -3.44 -13.78 8.73
N HIS A 136 -4.61 -13.78 9.34
CA HIS A 136 -5.72 -14.68 8.98
C HIS A 136 -6.74 -13.98 8.06
N PRO A 137 -7.41 -14.73 7.17
CA PRO A 137 -8.48 -14.21 6.32
C PRO A 137 -9.66 -13.61 7.11
N GLY A 138 -10.26 -12.58 6.54
CA GLY A 138 -11.54 -12.04 7.02
C GLY A 138 -11.47 -11.17 8.28
N LEU A 139 -10.28 -10.87 8.78
CA LEU A 139 -10.06 -9.89 9.83
C LEU A 139 -9.16 -8.76 9.32
N THR A 140 -9.61 -7.52 9.49
CA THR A 140 -8.76 -6.35 9.29
C THR A 140 -7.92 -6.13 10.54
N GLU A 141 -6.61 -6.22 10.41
CA GLU A 141 -5.65 -5.97 11.47
C GLU A 141 -4.91 -4.65 11.26
N LYS A 142 -4.70 -3.91 12.35
CA LYS A 142 -3.92 -2.67 12.33
C LYS A 142 -2.50 -2.93 12.79
N VAL A 143 -1.58 -2.97 11.84
CA VAL A 143 -0.18 -3.33 12.05
C VAL A 143 0.76 -2.17 11.75
N ALA A 144 1.94 -2.19 12.36
CA ALA A 144 3.05 -1.31 12.06
C ALA A 144 4.19 -2.12 11.44
N PHE A 145 4.62 -1.69 10.27
CA PHE A 145 5.82 -2.17 9.59
C PHE A 145 7.00 -1.29 10.01
N LEU A 146 8.06 -1.89 10.51
CA LEU A 146 9.14 -1.19 11.20
C LEU A 146 10.46 -1.35 10.46
N TRP A 147 11.10 -0.22 10.12
CA TRP A 147 12.47 -0.14 9.62
C TRP A 147 13.34 0.59 10.64
N GLU A 148 14.55 0.10 10.86
CA GLU A 148 15.51 0.78 11.73
C GLU A 148 16.25 1.87 10.93
N VAL A 149 16.34 3.07 11.49
CA VAL A 149 16.90 4.26 10.85
C VAL A 149 17.93 4.90 11.77
N LYS A 150 19.09 5.28 11.20
CA LYS A 150 20.16 5.98 11.91
C LYS A 150 19.68 7.32 12.52
N PRO A 151 20.18 7.72 13.71
CA PRO A 151 19.74 8.93 14.43
C PRO A 151 19.91 10.23 13.64
N ASP A 152 20.98 10.31 12.84
CA ASP A 152 21.34 11.52 12.10
C ASP A 152 20.45 11.76 10.87
N THR A 153 19.54 10.83 10.55
CA THR A 153 18.71 10.89 9.36
C THR A 153 17.23 10.91 9.72
N VAL A 154 16.58 12.04 9.47
CA VAL A 154 15.14 12.21 9.70
C VAL A 154 14.46 12.41 8.34
N PRO A 155 13.90 11.34 7.74
CA PRO A 155 13.15 11.49 6.50
C PRO A 155 11.91 12.35 6.79
N THR A 156 11.66 13.37 5.95
CA THR A 156 10.45 14.21 6.05
C THR A 156 9.26 13.61 5.29
N GLN A 157 9.56 12.77 4.31
CA GLN A 157 8.59 12.02 3.50
C GLN A 157 9.20 10.69 3.10
N VAL A 158 8.35 9.70 2.84
CA VAL A 158 8.73 8.36 2.40
C VAL A 158 7.84 7.93 1.25
N GLU A 159 8.43 7.34 0.21
CA GLU A 159 7.69 6.58 -0.79
C GLU A 159 7.39 5.19 -0.22
N VAL A 160 6.11 4.90 -0.04
CA VAL A 160 5.60 3.60 0.42
C VAL A 160 4.98 2.89 -0.78
N GLN A 161 5.39 1.64 -0.98
CA GLN A 161 4.87 0.77 -2.03
C GLN A 161 3.99 -0.29 -1.40
N ILE A 162 2.74 -0.35 -1.83
CA ILE A 162 1.85 -1.48 -1.51
C ILE A 162 2.08 -2.51 -2.59
N MET A 163 2.56 -3.68 -2.19
CA MET A 163 2.88 -4.74 -3.13
C MET A 163 1.65 -5.62 -3.39
N GLY A 164 1.63 -6.24 -4.56
CA GLY A 164 0.70 -7.31 -4.91
C GLY A 164 1.46 -8.55 -5.36
N LYS A 165 0.71 -9.63 -5.57
CA LYS A 165 1.21 -10.89 -6.11
C LYS A 165 0.27 -11.38 -7.20
N THR A 166 0.80 -12.17 -8.11
CA THR A 166 0.05 -12.84 -9.17
C THR A 166 -0.24 -14.27 -8.77
N HIS A 167 -1.52 -14.66 -8.75
CA HIS A 167 -1.91 -16.05 -8.53
C HIS A 167 -1.74 -16.86 -9.81
N ARG A 168 -0.72 -17.72 -9.85
CA ARG A 168 -0.41 -18.53 -11.03
C ARG A 168 0.18 -19.88 -10.65
N LYS A 169 0.22 -20.78 -11.62
CA LYS A 169 0.90 -22.05 -11.47
C LYS A 169 2.41 -21.83 -11.35
N SER A 170 3.03 -22.41 -10.34
CA SER A 170 4.46 -22.44 -10.15
C SER A 170 5.10 -23.43 -11.11
N SER A 171 6.17 -23.04 -11.79
CA SER A 171 6.92 -23.93 -12.68
C SER A 171 7.82 -24.91 -11.90
N LEU A 172 8.03 -24.69 -10.61
CA LEU A 172 8.87 -25.52 -9.74
C LEU A 172 8.05 -26.58 -9.01
N THR A 173 6.91 -26.18 -8.45
CA THR A 173 6.07 -27.06 -7.61
C THR A 173 4.84 -27.59 -8.34
N ASP A 174 4.50 -27.01 -9.50
CA ASP A 174 3.25 -27.29 -10.24
C ASP A 174 1.96 -26.96 -9.45
N LEU A 175 2.08 -26.21 -8.35
CA LEU A 175 0.96 -25.76 -7.52
C LEU A 175 0.49 -24.34 -7.90
N MET A 176 -0.76 -24.01 -7.58
CA MET A 176 -1.25 -22.63 -7.66
C MET A 176 -0.73 -21.84 -6.48
N GLU A 177 0.02 -20.77 -6.74
CA GLU A 177 0.73 -19.99 -5.72
C GLU A 177 0.63 -18.49 -6.04
N TRP A 178 0.73 -17.67 -4.99
CA TRP A 178 0.91 -16.22 -5.12
C TRP A 178 2.39 -15.91 -5.32
N LEU A 179 2.75 -15.53 -6.55
CA LEU A 179 4.13 -15.30 -6.98
C LEU A 179 4.27 -13.89 -7.55
N ASP A 180 5.46 -13.58 -8.09
CA ASP A 180 5.74 -12.33 -8.81
C ASP A 180 5.40 -11.07 -7.98
N LEU A 181 6.12 -10.90 -6.88
CA LEU A 181 6.00 -9.71 -6.03
C LEU A 181 6.27 -8.45 -6.86
N ALA A 182 5.29 -7.56 -6.94
CA ALA A 182 5.39 -6.32 -7.71
C ALA A 182 4.59 -5.19 -7.06
N PRO A 183 5.01 -3.91 -7.21
CA PRO A 183 4.24 -2.79 -6.72
C PRO A 183 2.85 -2.74 -7.37
N ARG A 184 1.81 -2.73 -6.53
CA ARG A 184 0.41 -2.61 -6.96
C ARG A 184 -0.10 -1.17 -6.83
N ALA A 185 0.46 -0.41 -5.89
CA ALA A 185 0.23 1.01 -5.74
C ALA A 185 1.41 1.68 -5.03
N VAL A 186 1.56 2.98 -5.24
CA VAL A 186 2.58 3.80 -4.59
C VAL A 186 1.94 5.00 -3.93
N LEU A 187 2.52 5.47 -2.83
CA LEU A 187 2.15 6.75 -2.23
C LEU A 187 3.37 7.43 -1.60
N THR A 188 3.34 8.76 -1.58
CA THR A 188 4.28 9.55 -0.79
C THR A 188 3.57 9.99 0.49
N ALA A 189 4.10 9.58 1.64
CA ALA A 189 3.54 9.92 2.94
C ALA A 189 4.49 10.85 3.71
N PRO A 190 3.98 11.93 4.33
CA PRO A 190 4.78 12.71 5.27
C PRO A 190 5.11 11.87 6.50
N VAL A 191 6.31 12.06 7.05
CA VAL A 191 6.74 11.38 8.27
C VAL A 191 6.44 12.25 9.48
N GLU A 192 5.65 11.73 10.41
CA GLU A 192 5.41 12.37 11.70
C GLU A 192 6.53 12.03 12.69
N ASP A 193 7.27 13.02 13.18
CA ASP A 193 8.25 12.79 14.26
C ASP A 193 7.52 12.63 15.60
N LYS A 194 7.62 11.43 16.17
CA LYS A 194 7.01 11.00 17.42
C LYS A 194 8.04 10.37 18.36
N ARG A 195 9.33 10.66 18.18
CA ARG A 195 10.41 10.10 19.01
C ARG A 195 10.33 10.50 20.50
N ASN A 196 9.69 11.65 20.79
CA ASN A 196 9.56 12.23 22.13
C ASN A 196 8.12 12.25 22.67
N GLY A 197 7.19 11.56 22.00
CA GLY A 197 5.74 11.61 22.26
C GLY A 197 5.19 10.39 22.97
#